data_AF-A0A9W7LH07-F1
#
_entry.id   AF-A0A9W7LH07-F1
#
_cell.length_a   1.000
_cell.length_b   1.000
_cell.length_c   1.000
_cell.angle_alpha   90.00
_cell.angle_beta   90.00
_cell.angle_gamma   90.00
#
_symmetry.space_group_name_H-M   'P 1'
#
loop_
_entity.id
_entity.type
_entity.pdbx_description
1 polymer ?
#
loop_
_entity_poly.entity_id
_entity_poly.type
_entity_poly.pdbx_seq_one_letter_code
_entity_poly.pdbx_strand_id
1 'polypeptide(L)'
;MSCFISKYADELAKNAAYIGTPGKGILAADESTGTIGKRFASINVENVEENRRQLRELLFTAPGVLQYISGVIFFEETLYQKTASGKLFVDVLKESGVLPGIKVDTGTVELNGTKGETFTQGLDGLAQRCQKYYQAGARFAKWRAVLKIGNIEPTEVAIQENANGLAMYAAICQQCGLVPIVEPEILVDGPHDINKCAEVTERVLAACYKALNDHHVMLEGTLLKPNMVTPGSDSPKVEPKVIAHHTVRALQRTVPPAVPAIVFLSGGQSEEEATINLNAMNMLQTKKPWSLSFSFGRALQQSTLKAWGGKKENVGKAQEAFLVRCKANSEATLGTYKGDAKLGEGAAESLHVKDYKY
;
A
#
# COMPACT_ATOMS: atom_id res chain seq x y z
N MET A 1 25.20 -14.57 -5.14
CA MET A 1 25.04 -14.84 -3.69
C MET A 1 23.67 -15.45 -3.49
N SER A 2 23.58 -16.58 -2.77
CA SER A 2 22.31 -17.26 -2.48
C SER A 2 21.55 -16.52 -1.38
N CYS A 3 20.28 -16.21 -1.60
CA CYS A 3 19.37 -15.75 -0.55
C CYS A 3 19.21 -16.83 0.54
N PHE A 4 18.76 -16.43 1.74
CA PHE A 4 18.35 -17.40 2.77
C PHE A 4 16.99 -17.97 2.40
N ILE A 5 16.94 -19.28 2.17
CA ILE A 5 15.71 -19.99 1.80
C ILE A 5 15.07 -20.53 3.08
N SER A 6 13.96 -19.91 3.51
CA SER A 6 13.17 -20.43 4.63
C SER A 6 12.34 -21.65 4.21
N LYS A 7 11.81 -22.39 5.17
CA LYS A 7 10.86 -23.50 4.90
C LYS A 7 9.57 -23.07 4.18
N TYR A 8 9.32 -21.76 4.08
CA TYR A 8 8.15 -21.17 3.42
C TYR A 8 8.46 -20.63 2.01
N ALA A 9 9.66 -20.83 1.47
CA ALA A 9 10.09 -20.19 0.22
C ALA A 9 9.08 -20.34 -0.94
N ASP A 10 8.61 -21.57 -1.20
CA ASP A 10 7.63 -21.81 -2.27
C ASP A 10 6.28 -21.13 -1.99
N GLU A 11 5.83 -21.14 -0.72
CA GLU A 11 4.60 -20.46 -0.32
C GLU A 11 4.73 -18.93 -0.45
N LEU A 12 5.87 -18.36 -0.06
CA LEU A 12 6.17 -16.94 -0.19
C LEU A 12 6.14 -16.52 -1.67
N ALA A 13 6.86 -17.23 -2.54
CA ALA A 13 6.90 -16.94 -3.97
C ALA A 13 5.51 -17.07 -4.60
N LYS A 14 4.76 -18.13 -4.26
CA LYS A 14 3.39 -18.33 -4.74
C LYS A 14 2.44 -17.22 -4.31
N ASN A 15 2.47 -16.83 -3.03
CA ASN A 15 1.59 -15.79 -2.49
C ASN A 15 1.95 -14.41 -3.05
N ALA A 16 3.24 -14.09 -3.17
CA ALA A 16 3.69 -12.83 -3.77
C ALA A 16 3.30 -12.73 -5.25
N ALA A 17 3.48 -13.80 -6.03
CA ALA A 17 3.00 -13.88 -7.41
C ALA A 17 1.47 -13.76 -7.51
N TYR A 18 0.73 -14.41 -6.60
CA TYR A 18 -0.73 -14.31 -6.55
C TYR A 18 -1.21 -12.87 -6.30
N ILE A 19 -0.56 -12.14 -5.39
CA ILE A 19 -0.87 -10.72 -5.18
C ILE A 19 -0.74 -9.91 -6.48
N GLY A 20 0.26 -10.24 -7.30
CA GLY A 20 0.51 -9.65 -8.61
C GLY A 20 -0.39 -10.13 -9.76
N THR A 21 -1.46 -10.88 -9.49
CA THR A 21 -2.37 -11.37 -10.54
C THR A 21 -2.91 -10.21 -11.39
N PRO A 22 -2.81 -10.27 -12.74
CA PRO A 22 -3.38 -9.24 -13.62
C PRO A 22 -4.86 -9.01 -13.34
N GLY A 23 -5.29 -7.75 -13.29
CA GLY A 23 -6.67 -7.39 -12.94
C GLY A 23 -6.94 -7.33 -11.43
N LYS A 24 -5.96 -7.59 -10.56
CA LYS A 24 -6.14 -7.52 -9.10
C LYS A 24 -5.13 -6.59 -8.44
N GLY A 25 -5.49 -6.11 -7.26
CA GLY A 25 -4.59 -5.38 -6.37
C GLY A 25 -4.97 -5.50 -4.90
N ILE A 26 -4.39 -4.67 -4.05
CA ILE A 26 -4.56 -4.71 -2.60
C ILE A 26 -5.46 -3.58 -2.11
N LEU A 27 -6.41 -3.93 -1.24
CA LEU A 27 -7.10 -2.97 -0.38
C LEU A 27 -6.26 -2.74 0.89
N ALA A 28 -5.81 -1.51 1.11
CA ALA A 28 -5.14 -1.13 2.36
C ALA A 28 -6.17 -0.64 3.38
N ALA A 29 -6.64 -1.53 4.25
CA ALA A 29 -7.62 -1.26 5.32
C ALA A 29 -6.97 -1.33 6.71
N ASP A 30 -5.69 -0.93 6.78
CA ASP A 30 -4.81 -1.05 7.93
C ASP A 30 -4.62 0.25 8.70
N GLU A 31 -5.58 1.17 8.59
CA GLU A 31 -5.57 2.37 9.40
C GLU A 31 -5.58 2.02 10.89
N SER A 32 -4.63 2.60 11.63
CA SER A 32 -4.62 2.57 13.09
C SER A 32 -5.89 3.21 13.66
N THR A 33 -6.19 2.96 14.93
CA THR A 33 -7.32 3.60 15.63
C THR A 33 -7.26 5.13 15.52
N GLY A 34 -6.07 5.73 15.58
CA GLY A 34 -5.90 7.18 15.42
C GLY A 34 -6.17 7.64 13.98
N THR A 35 -5.66 6.92 12.99
CA THR A 35 -5.83 7.29 11.58
C THR A 35 -7.27 7.12 11.11
N ILE A 36 -7.94 6.02 11.45
CA ILE A 36 -9.36 5.84 11.08
C ILE A 36 -10.26 6.85 11.79
N GLY A 37 -9.89 7.29 13.02
CA GLY A 37 -10.58 8.36 13.72
C GLY A 37 -10.60 9.68 12.94
N LYS A 38 -9.48 10.06 12.31
CA LYS A 38 -9.45 11.24 11.42
C LYS A 38 -10.37 11.07 10.21
N ARG A 39 -10.45 9.86 9.64
CA ARG A 39 -11.35 9.56 8.52
C ARG A 39 -12.82 9.63 8.94
N PHE A 40 -13.17 9.10 10.10
CA PHE A 40 -14.53 9.17 10.66
C PHE A 40 -14.95 10.59 11.02
N ALA A 41 -14.06 11.40 11.58
CA ALA A 41 -14.32 12.80 11.87
C ALA A 41 -14.75 13.58 10.60
N SER A 42 -14.16 13.26 9.44
CA SER A 42 -14.52 13.92 8.16
C SER A 42 -15.95 13.65 7.68
N ILE A 43 -16.61 12.63 8.22
CA ILE A 43 -18.01 12.26 7.93
C ILE A 43 -18.90 12.31 9.18
N ASN A 44 -18.42 12.96 10.25
CA ASN A 44 -19.12 13.10 11.53
C ASN A 44 -19.53 11.75 12.18
N VAL A 45 -18.68 10.74 12.06
CA VAL A 45 -18.85 9.43 12.69
C VAL A 45 -17.96 9.32 13.93
N GLU A 46 -18.49 8.74 15.00
CA GLU A 46 -17.73 8.50 16.23
C GLU A 46 -16.73 7.34 16.07
N ASN A 47 -15.52 7.48 16.61
CA ASN A 47 -14.48 6.46 16.56
C ASN A 47 -14.59 5.42 17.69
N VAL A 48 -15.64 4.61 17.63
CA VAL A 48 -15.84 3.43 18.47
C VAL A 48 -15.54 2.14 17.69
N GLU A 49 -15.21 1.06 18.41
CA GLU A 49 -14.86 -0.24 17.82
C GLU A 49 -15.96 -0.75 16.88
N GLU A 50 -17.23 -0.62 17.27
CA GLU A 50 -18.35 -1.06 16.44
C GLU A 50 -18.42 -0.34 15.10
N ASN A 51 -18.17 0.98 15.06
CA ASN A 51 -18.16 1.73 13.80
C ASN A 51 -16.97 1.32 12.92
N ARG A 52 -15.81 1.05 13.52
CA ARG A 52 -14.64 0.51 12.80
C ARG A 52 -15.00 -0.85 12.19
N ARG A 53 -15.54 -1.76 12.99
CA ARG A 53 -16.01 -3.09 12.57
C ARG A 53 -17.03 -3.00 11.44
N GLN A 54 -18.03 -2.12 11.53
CA GLN A 54 -19.05 -1.91 10.49
C GLN A 54 -18.46 -1.43 9.17
N LEU A 55 -17.50 -0.48 9.20
CA LEU A 55 -16.81 -0.08 7.98
C LEU A 55 -16.05 -1.26 7.35
N ARG A 56 -15.32 -2.03 8.16
CA ARG A 56 -14.56 -3.20 7.65
C ARG A 56 -15.49 -4.25 7.07
N GLU A 57 -16.61 -4.55 7.75
CA GLU A 57 -17.63 -5.46 7.25
C GLU A 57 -18.23 -4.96 5.94
N LEU A 58 -18.57 -3.66 5.83
CA LEU A 58 -19.07 -3.03 4.61
C LEU A 58 -18.13 -3.29 3.43
N LEU A 59 -16.82 -3.07 3.62
CA LEU A 59 -15.81 -3.28 2.58
C LEU A 59 -15.66 -4.77 2.21
N PHE A 60 -15.57 -5.66 3.19
CA PHE A 60 -15.24 -7.08 2.93
C PHE A 60 -16.44 -7.90 2.46
N THR A 61 -17.67 -7.40 2.67
CA THR A 61 -18.91 -8.05 2.23
C THR A 61 -19.52 -7.41 1.00
N ALA A 62 -18.84 -6.43 0.38
CA ALA A 62 -19.30 -5.74 -0.81
C ALA A 62 -19.43 -6.73 -2.00
N PRO A 63 -20.66 -6.93 -2.54
CA PRO A 63 -20.88 -7.91 -3.61
C PRO A 63 -20.03 -7.61 -4.84
N GLY A 64 -19.35 -8.64 -5.36
CA GLY A 64 -18.56 -8.54 -6.59
C GLY A 64 -17.26 -7.74 -6.47
N VAL A 65 -16.87 -7.26 -5.28
CA VAL A 65 -15.62 -6.51 -5.10
C VAL A 65 -14.40 -7.43 -5.03
N LEU A 66 -14.48 -8.52 -4.27
CA LEU A 66 -13.33 -9.35 -3.94
C LEU A 66 -12.68 -10.04 -5.16
N GLN A 67 -13.37 -10.12 -6.29
CA GLN A 67 -12.78 -10.60 -7.55
C GLN A 67 -11.65 -9.67 -8.08
N TYR A 68 -11.68 -8.39 -7.74
CA TYR A 68 -10.69 -7.37 -8.13
C TYR A 68 -9.58 -7.20 -7.09
N ILE A 69 -9.66 -7.91 -5.97
CA ILE A 69 -8.75 -7.79 -4.84
C ILE A 69 -7.97 -9.10 -4.68
N SER A 70 -6.64 -9.03 -4.63
CA SER A 70 -5.78 -10.18 -4.35
C SER A 70 -5.39 -10.25 -2.87
N GLY A 71 -5.35 -9.12 -2.17
CA GLY A 71 -5.11 -9.08 -0.73
C GLY A 71 -5.74 -7.89 -0.03
N VAL A 72 -5.96 -8.02 1.28
CA VAL A 72 -6.36 -6.90 2.15
C VAL A 72 -5.38 -6.76 3.30
N ILE A 73 -4.81 -5.57 3.48
CA ILE A 73 -3.97 -5.28 4.66
C ILE A 73 -4.90 -4.88 5.81
N PHE A 74 -4.78 -5.57 6.94
CA PHE A 74 -5.49 -5.27 8.16
C PHE A 74 -4.62 -4.50 9.16
N PHE A 75 -5.30 -3.78 10.05
CA PHE A 75 -4.77 -3.43 11.36
C PHE A 75 -5.02 -4.59 12.33
N GLU A 76 -4.24 -4.69 13.40
CA GLU A 76 -4.30 -5.84 14.32
C GLU A 76 -5.70 -6.06 14.91
N GLU A 77 -6.42 -4.99 15.28
CA GLU A 77 -7.81 -5.08 15.74
C GLU A 77 -8.70 -5.83 14.73
N THR A 78 -8.60 -5.48 13.45
CA THR A 78 -9.43 -6.05 12.38
C THR A 78 -9.10 -7.51 12.08
N LEU A 79 -7.85 -7.95 12.28
CA LEU A 79 -7.44 -9.34 12.05
C LEU A 79 -8.24 -10.32 12.92
N TYR A 80 -8.62 -9.91 14.12
CA TYR A 80 -9.36 -10.72 15.09
C TYR A 80 -10.85 -10.37 15.19
N GLN A 81 -11.32 -9.37 14.44
CA GLN A 81 -12.71 -8.97 14.42
C GLN A 81 -13.59 -9.92 13.60
N LYS A 82 -14.89 -9.82 13.89
CA LYS A 82 -15.94 -10.63 13.26
C LYS A 82 -16.99 -9.75 12.58
N THR A 83 -17.65 -10.33 11.58
CA THR A 83 -18.91 -9.84 11.03
C THR A 83 -20.00 -9.81 12.11
N ALA A 84 -21.10 -9.11 11.84
CA ALA A 84 -22.26 -9.13 12.73
C ALA A 84 -22.86 -10.55 12.88
N SER A 85 -22.63 -11.43 11.89
CA SER A 85 -23.01 -12.84 11.93
C SER A 85 -22.02 -13.75 12.67
N GLY A 86 -20.96 -13.22 13.27
CA GLY A 86 -20.01 -13.96 14.09
C GLY A 86 -18.87 -14.64 13.33
N LYS A 87 -18.74 -14.40 12.02
CA LYS A 87 -17.66 -14.95 11.18
C LYS A 87 -16.42 -14.06 11.21
N LEU A 88 -15.23 -14.64 11.32
CA LEU A 88 -14.00 -13.86 11.29
C LEU A 88 -13.78 -13.21 9.92
N PHE A 89 -13.28 -11.96 9.90
CA PHE A 89 -12.98 -11.28 8.63
C PHE A 89 -11.93 -12.03 7.80
N VAL A 90 -10.95 -12.68 8.46
CA VAL A 90 -9.98 -13.54 7.77
C VAL A 90 -10.65 -14.67 6.98
N ASP A 91 -11.74 -15.24 7.50
CA ASP A 91 -12.44 -16.35 6.84
C ASP A 91 -13.31 -15.86 5.69
N VAL A 92 -13.92 -14.66 5.84
CA VAL A 92 -14.62 -13.98 4.73
C VAL A 92 -13.68 -13.80 3.52
N LEU A 93 -12.45 -13.35 3.76
CA LEU A 93 -11.46 -13.15 2.70
C LEU A 93 -10.97 -14.47 2.11
N LYS A 94 -10.61 -15.46 2.94
CA LYS A 94 -10.11 -16.76 2.49
C LYS A 94 -11.10 -17.49 1.59
N GLU A 95 -12.38 -17.50 1.95
CA GLU A 95 -13.43 -18.13 1.14
C GLU A 95 -13.62 -17.45 -0.22
N SER A 96 -13.26 -16.17 -0.31
CA SER A 96 -13.28 -15.40 -1.56
C SER A 96 -11.94 -15.44 -2.32
N GLY A 97 -10.98 -16.26 -1.85
CA GLY A 97 -9.64 -16.36 -2.43
C GLY A 97 -8.76 -15.13 -2.21
N VAL A 98 -9.11 -14.23 -1.28
CA VAL A 98 -8.33 -13.02 -1.00
C VAL A 98 -7.38 -13.29 0.16
N LEU A 99 -6.10 -12.94 0.00
CA LEU A 99 -5.13 -13.13 1.07
C LEU A 99 -5.32 -12.08 2.17
N PRO A 100 -5.39 -12.47 3.45
CA PRO A 100 -5.28 -11.51 4.55
C PRO A 100 -3.81 -11.10 4.74
N GLY A 101 -3.58 -9.80 4.94
CA GLY A 101 -2.30 -9.23 5.28
C GLY A 101 -2.38 -8.40 6.56
N ILE A 102 -1.23 -8.08 7.15
CA ILE A 102 -1.18 -7.40 8.45
C ILE A 102 -0.13 -6.28 8.45
N LYS A 103 -0.50 -5.09 8.93
CA LYS A 103 0.46 -4.04 9.27
C LYS A 103 1.21 -4.44 10.54
N VAL A 104 2.55 -4.44 10.51
CA VAL A 104 3.38 -4.90 11.63
C VAL A 104 4.38 -3.87 12.16
N ASP A 105 4.54 -2.74 11.47
CA ASP A 105 5.26 -1.58 11.98
C ASP A 105 4.49 -0.91 13.13
N THR A 106 5.24 -0.31 14.07
CA THR A 106 4.68 0.42 15.22
C THR A 106 4.79 1.93 15.04
N GLY A 107 4.90 2.40 13.80
CA GLY A 107 4.99 3.82 13.46
C GLY A 107 6.42 4.38 13.41
N THR A 108 6.49 5.65 13.04
CA THR A 108 7.73 6.40 12.83
C THR A 108 8.14 7.19 14.07
N VAL A 109 9.44 7.29 14.31
CA VAL A 109 10.03 8.22 15.28
C VAL A 109 11.10 9.08 14.60
N GLU A 110 11.38 10.25 15.16
CA GLU A 110 12.33 11.19 14.57
C GLU A 110 13.78 10.72 14.71
N LEU A 111 14.59 10.97 13.67
CA LEU A 111 16.03 10.75 13.66
C LEU A 111 16.73 11.97 14.27
N ASN A 112 17.43 11.77 15.38
CA ASN A 112 18.21 12.82 16.03
C ASN A 112 19.26 13.40 15.08
N GLY A 113 19.42 14.73 15.11
CA GLY A 113 20.37 15.43 14.24
C GLY A 113 19.91 15.62 12.79
N THR A 114 18.67 15.24 12.46
CA THR A 114 18.05 15.50 11.15
C THR A 114 16.95 16.56 11.27
N LYS A 115 16.47 17.09 10.14
CA LYS A 115 15.37 18.06 10.11
C LYS A 115 14.01 17.35 10.01
N GLY A 116 13.66 16.70 11.12
CA GLY A 116 12.39 15.98 11.27
C GLY A 116 12.25 14.77 10.33
N GLU A 117 13.36 14.21 9.85
CA GLU A 117 13.34 12.91 9.18
C GLU A 117 13.09 11.81 10.20
N THR A 118 12.65 10.65 9.74
CA THR A 118 12.17 9.58 10.61
C THR A 118 12.79 8.24 10.26
N PHE A 119 12.81 7.33 11.23
CA PHE A 119 12.90 5.90 10.99
C PHE A 119 11.67 5.19 11.58
N THR A 120 11.38 3.99 11.12
CA THR A 120 10.22 3.22 11.57
C THR A 120 10.61 2.18 12.62
N GLN A 121 9.81 2.06 13.66
CA GLN A 121 9.98 1.09 14.75
C GLN A 121 9.10 -0.14 14.59
N GLY A 122 9.40 -1.18 15.39
CA GLY A 122 8.59 -2.39 15.49
C GLY A 122 9.35 -3.71 15.36
N LEU A 123 10.68 -3.70 15.28
CA LEU A 123 11.48 -4.92 15.14
C LEU A 123 11.46 -5.77 16.43
N ASP A 124 11.38 -5.13 17.59
CA ASP A 124 11.31 -5.81 18.88
C ASP A 124 10.08 -6.73 18.94
N GLY A 125 10.32 -8.03 19.17
CA GLY A 125 9.28 -9.05 19.23
C GLY A 125 8.57 -9.35 17.90
N LEU A 126 9.08 -8.83 16.77
CA LEU A 126 8.41 -8.96 15.46
C LEU A 126 8.22 -10.42 15.05
N ALA A 127 9.22 -11.28 15.25
CA ALA A 127 9.15 -12.70 14.89
C ALA A 127 7.97 -13.41 15.60
N GLN A 128 7.79 -13.17 16.91
CA GLN A 128 6.70 -13.74 17.69
C GLN A 128 5.34 -13.21 17.21
N ARG A 129 5.25 -11.92 16.87
CA ARG A 129 4.03 -11.35 16.29
C ARG A 129 3.71 -11.97 14.91
N CYS A 130 4.69 -12.05 14.01
CA CYS A 130 4.53 -12.65 12.69
C CYS A 130 4.06 -14.11 12.76
N GLN A 131 4.61 -14.91 13.68
CA GLN A 131 4.14 -16.29 13.91
C GLN A 131 2.67 -16.35 14.33
N LYS A 132 2.25 -15.48 15.27
CA LYS A 132 0.84 -15.37 15.69
C LYS A 132 -0.06 -14.93 14.53
N TYR A 133 0.36 -13.94 13.75
CA TYR A 133 -0.42 -13.47 12.61
C TYR A 133 -0.55 -14.52 11.50
N TYR A 134 0.50 -15.28 11.23
CA TYR A 134 0.46 -16.40 10.30
C TYR A 134 -0.58 -17.46 10.76
N GLN A 135 -0.60 -17.80 12.05
CA GLN A 135 -1.59 -18.69 12.66
C GLN A 135 -3.01 -18.13 12.59
N ALA A 136 -3.18 -16.81 12.77
CA ALA A 136 -4.46 -16.12 12.60
C ALA A 136 -4.94 -16.06 11.14
N GLY A 137 -4.07 -16.37 10.18
CA GLY A 137 -4.42 -16.49 8.76
C GLY A 137 -3.81 -15.44 7.84
N ALA A 138 -2.98 -14.53 8.36
CA ALA A 138 -2.23 -13.60 7.52
C ALA A 138 -1.21 -14.36 6.65
N ARG A 139 -0.98 -13.88 5.43
CA ARG A 139 0.00 -14.44 4.47
C ARG A 139 0.97 -13.42 3.91
N PHE A 140 0.75 -12.15 4.21
CA PHE A 140 1.70 -11.09 3.91
C PHE A 140 1.67 -10.04 5.02
N ALA A 141 2.71 -9.23 5.09
CA ALA A 141 2.84 -8.15 6.05
C ALA A 141 3.10 -6.83 5.32
N LYS A 142 2.92 -5.72 6.03
CA LYS A 142 3.25 -4.38 5.55
C LYS A 142 4.07 -3.63 6.60
N TRP A 143 5.10 -2.93 6.14
CA TRP A 143 5.91 -2.02 6.97
C TRP A 143 6.20 -0.74 6.20
N ARG A 144 5.77 0.39 6.74
CA ARG A 144 5.96 1.70 6.12
C ARG A 144 7.17 2.44 6.68
N ALA A 145 8.14 2.74 5.83
CA ALA A 145 9.16 3.77 6.03
C ALA A 145 8.72 5.09 5.39
N VAL A 146 9.15 6.22 5.96
CA VAL A 146 8.77 7.56 5.48
C VAL A 146 10.01 8.39 5.25
N LEU A 147 10.14 8.90 4.03
CA LEU A 147 11.20 9.81 3.61
C LEU A 147 10.55 11.08 3.06
N LYS A 148 11.28 12.20 3.08
CA LYS A 148 10.80 13.48 2.57
C LYS A 148 11.79 14.07 1.57
N ILE A 149 11.30 14.88 0.64
CA ILE A 149 12.13 15.68 -0.25
C ILE A 149 12.16 17.11 0.31
N GLY A 150 13.36 17.62 0.56
CA GLY A 150 13.56 18.98 1.03
C GLY A 150 14.82 19.59 0.42
N ASN A 151 15.39 20.58 1.10
CA ASN A 151 16.59 21.25 0.61
C ASN A 151 17.82 20.36 0.76
N ILE A 152 17.88 19.59 1.85
CA ILE A 152 18.96 18.65 2.17
C ILE A 152 18.47 17.21 2.33
N GLU A 153 17.15 17.03 2.42
CA GLU A 153 16.47 15.75 2.61
C GLU A 153 16.10 15.09 1.27
N PRO A 154 16.12 13.74 1.18
CA PRO A 154 16.46 12.83 2.27
C PRO A 154 17.97 12.74 2.49
N THR A 155 18.38 12.82 3.76
CA THR A 155 19.79 12.68 4.14
C THR A 155 20.25 11.23 3.97
N GLU A 156 21.57 11.02 3.88
CA GLU A 156 22.12 9.66 3.79
C GLU A 156 21.73 8.81 5.00
N VAL A 157 21.74 9.38 6.21
CA VAL A 157 21.33 8.68 7.43
C VAL A 157 19.88 8.22 7.33
N ALA A 158 18.95 9.09 6.91
CA ALA A 158 17.55 8.70 6.77
C ALA A 158 17.34 7.59 5.73
N ILE A 159 18.08 7.62 4.62
CA ILE A 159 18.02 6.56 3.60
C ILE A 159 18.52 5.24 4.18
N GLN A 160 19.70 5.22 4.80
CA GLN A 160 20.31 3.99 5.31
C GLN A 160 19.52 3.37 6.46
N GLU A 161 19.05 4.17 7.41
CA GLU A 161 18.26 3.67 8.55
C GLU A 161 16.94 3.03 8.10
N ASN A 162 16.22 3.68 7.17
CA ASN A 162 14.97 3.13 6.64
C ASN A 162 15.21 1.89 5.76
N ALA A 163 16.24 1.89 4.92
CA ALA A 163 16.58 0.74 4.08
C ALA A 163 16.97 -0.48 4.94
N ASN A 164 17.79 -0.28 5.98
CA ASN A 164 18.18 -1.34 6.90
C ASN A 164 17.00 -1.86 7.72
N GLY A 165 16.15 -0.97 8.26
CA GLY A 165 14.95 -1.36 8.99
C GLY A 165 13.97 -2.19 8.15
N LEU A 166 13.74 -1.78 6.89
CA LEU A 166 12.93 -2.53 5.93
C LEU A 166 13.52 -3.92 5.62
N ALA A 167 14.85 -4.02 5.49
CA ALA A 167 15.51 -5.28 5.20
C ALA A 167 15.42 -6.29 6.37
N MET A 168 15.64 -5.82 7.60
CA MET A 168 15.45 -6.63 8.82
C MET A 168 14.01 -7.11 8.97
N TYR A 169 13.05 -6.21 8.76
CA TYR A 169 11.62 -6.53 8.74
C TYR A 169 11.30 -7.63 7.72
N ALA A 170 11.81 -7.49 6.49
CA ALA A 170 11.54 -8.43 5.41
C ALA A 170 12.10 -9.82 5.71
N ALA A 171 13.34 -9.91 6.19
CA ALA A 171 13.97 -11.16 6.58
C ALA A 171 13.17 -11.89 7.69
N ILE A 172 12.74 -11.17 8.73
CA ILE A 172 11.94 -11.73 9.82
C ILE A 172 10.58 -12.24 9.31
N CYS A 173 9.92 -11.49 8.43
CA CYS A 173 8.65 -11.90 7.83
C CYS A 173 8.79 -13.21 7.04
N GLN A 174 9.83 -13.32 6.19
CA GLN A 174 10.07 -14.52 5.39
C GLN A 174 10.42 -15.74 6.25
N GLN A 175 11.13 -15.55 7.38
CA GLN A 175 11.36 -16.62 8.36
C GLN A 175 10.05 -17.12 8.99
N CYS A 176 9.05 -16.26 9.08
CA CYS A 176 7.75 -16.55 9.68
C CYS A 176 6.64 -16.89 8.67
N GLY A 177 6.95 -16.98 7.38
CA GLY A 177 5.99 -17.36 6.32
C GLY A 177 5.08 -16.24 5.85
N LEU A 178 5.43 -14.98 6.11
CA LEU A 178 4.71 -13.81 5.61
C LEU A 178 5.50 -13.15 4.48
N VAL A 179 4.86 -12.91 3.34
CA VAL A 179 5.42 -12.08 2.25
C VAL A 179 5.56 -10.63 2.76
N PRO A 180 6.75 -10.03 2.81
CA PRO A 180 6.88 -8.64 3.21
C PRO A 180 6.57 -7.69 2.04
N ILE A 181 5.64 -6.75 2.27
CA ILE A 181 5.50 -5.55 1.45
C ILE A 181 6.47 -4.50 1.99
N VAL A 182 7.50 -4.21 1.19
CA VAL A 182 8.50 -3.18 1.46
C VAL A 182 7.95 -1.84 1.00
N GLU A 183 7.63 -0.92 1.93
CA GLU A 183 7.02 0.38 1.63
C GLU A 183 7.93 1.55 2.02
N PRO A 184 8.89 1.95 1.16
CA PRO A 184 9.69 3.16 1.34
C PRO A 184 8.96 4.37 0.74
N GLU A 185 7.98 4.91 1.46
CA GLU A 185 7.19 6.05 0.96
C GLU A 185 8.02 7.34 1.00
N ILE A 186 8.25 7.92 -0.17
CA ILE A 186 8.75 9.30 -0.29
C ILE A 186 7.53 10.21 -0.37
N LEU A 187 7.40 11.10 0.61
CA LEU A 187 6.31 12.04 0.70
C LEU A 187 6.34 13.05 -0.44
N VAL A 188 5.15 13.44 -0.88
CA VAL A 188 4.95 14.41 -1.97
C VAL A 188 5.12 15.86 -1.51
N ASP A 189 5.30 16.12 -0.21
CA ASP A 189 5.31 17.47 0.35
C ASP A 189 6.38 18.38 -0.32
N GLY A 190 5.97 19.59 -0.68
CA GLY A 190 6.86 20.67 -1.11
C GLY A 190 6.80 21.01 -2.61
N PRO A 191 7.66 21.94 -3.08
CA PRO A 191 7.59 22.52 -4.43
C PRO A 191 8.54 21.85 -5.44
N HIS A 192 8.97 20.61 -5.19
CA HIS A 192 9.95 19.93 -6.03
C HIS A 192 9.35 19.46 -7.37
N ASP A 193 10.12 19.52 -8.45
CA ASP A 193 9.67 19.02 -9.74
C ASP A 193 9.70 17.47 -9.80
N ILE A 194 9.12 16.92 -10.87
CA ILE A 194 9.07 15.46 -11.05
C ILE A 194 10.46 14.84 -11.24
N ASN A 195 11.44 15.60 -11.76
CA ASN A 195 12.80 15.10 -11.94
C ASN A 195 13.48 14.89 -10.59
N LYS A 196 13.28 15.81 -9.63
CA LYS A 196 13.78 15.64 -8.28
C LYS A 196 13.14 14.45 -7.57
N CYS A 197 11.83 14.26 -7.74
CA CYS A 197 11.16 13.06 -7.24
C CYS A 197 11.76 11.78 -7.84
N ALA A 198 12.04 11.78 -9.14
CA ALA A 198 12.66 10.64 -9.82
C ALA A 198 14.07 10.33 -9.28
N GLU A 199 14.92 11.34 -9.15
CA GLU A 199 16.28 11.23 -8.59
C GLU A 199 16.26 10.62 -7.18
N VAL A 200 15.41 11.16 -6.31
CA VAL A 200 15.29 10.68 -4.93
C VAL A 200 14.72 9.27 -4.88
N THR A 201 13.70 8.96 -5.70
CA THR A 201 13.14 7.62 -5.81
C THR A 201 14.20 6.60 -6.24
N GLU A 202 15.00 6.93 -7.26
CA GLU A 202 16.08 6.04 -7.72
C GLU A 202 17.12 5.80 -6.61
N ARG A 203 17.55 6.86 -5.90
CA ARG A 203 18.51 6.73 -4.79
C ARG A 203 17.98 5.86 -3.65
N VAL A 204 16.73 6.08 -3.22
CA VAL A 204 16.11 5.35 -2.11
C VAL A 204 15.89 3.88 -2.46
N LEU A 205 15.38 3.59 -3.66
CA LEU A 205 15.14 2.21 -4.08
C LEU A 205 16.44 1.44 -4.26
N ALA A 206 17.49 2.06 -4.80
CA ALA A 206 18.81 1.43 -4.89
C ALA A 206 19.35 1.03 -3.50
N ALA A 207 19.23 1.92 -2.50
CA ALA A 207 19.62 1.61 -1.13
C ALA A 207 18.76 0.48 -0.52
N CYS A 208 17.45 0.49 -0.75
CA CYS A 208 16.55 -0.56 -0.26
C CYS A 208 16.92 -1.94 -0.83
N TYR A 209 17.14 -2.06 -2.14
CA TYR A 209 17.49 -3.35 -2.74
C TYR A 209 18.90 -3.82 -2.37
N LYS A 210 19.85 -2.90 -2.15
CA LYS A 210 21.15 -3.25 -1.58
C LYS A 210 20.99 -3.82 -0.16
N ALA A 211 20.21 -3.16 0.70
CA ALA A 211 19.96 -3.64 2.06
C ALA A 211 19.22 -4.99 2.07
N LEU A 212 18.19 -5.16 1.24
CA LEU A 212 17.48 -6.45 1.09
C LEU A 212 18.45 -7.57 0.69
N ASN A 213 19.40 -7.29 -0.20
CA ASN A 213 20.43 -8.26 -0.59
C ASN A 213 21.40 -8.60 0.55
N ASP A 214 21.86 -7.59 1.29
CA ASP A 214 22.77 -7.77 2.44
C ASP A 214 22.13 -8.59 3.57
N HIS A 215 20.81 -8.48 3.74
CA HIS A 215 20.02 -9.27 4.68
C HIS A 215 19.49 -10.59 4.08
N HIS A 216 19.98 -10.98 2.90
CA HIS A 216 19.69 -12.25 2.24
C HIS A 216 18.21 -12.51 1.96
N VAL A 217 17.42 -11.45 1.76
CA VAL A 217 15.98 -11.53 1.47
C VAL A 217 15.75 -12.15 0.09
N MET A 218 14.84 -13.13 0.01
CA MET A 218 14.44 -13.76 -1.25
C MET A 218 13.45 -12.87 -2.00
N LEU A 219 13.88 -12.19 -3.07
CA LEU A 219 13.07 -11.16 -3.73
C LEU A 219 11.78 -11.69 -4.37
N GLU A 220 11.79 -12.93 -4.83
CA GLU A 220 10.64 -13.66 -5.40
C GLU A 220 9.48 -13.77 -4.41
N GLY A 221 9.79 -13.75 -3.11
CA GLY A 221 8.83 -13.77 -2.02
C GLY A 221 8.63 -12.41 -1.35
N THR A 222 8.85 -11.29 -2.06
CA THR A 222 8.58 -9.93 -1.57
C THR A 222 7.64 -9.17 -2.50
N LEU A 223 7.18 -8.01 -2.05
CA LEU A 223 6.45 -7.04 -2.86
C LEU A 223 7.03 -5.64 -2.57
N LEU A 224 7.02 -4.76 -3.57
CA LEU A 224 7.38 -3.34 -3.37
C LEU A 224 6.12 -2.48 -3.37
N LYS A 225 5.98 -1.58 -2.40
CA LYS A 225 4.94 -0.55 -2.36
C LYS A 225 5.59 0.84 -2.35
N PRO A 226 5.98 1.37 -3.52
CA PRO A 226 6.60 2.68 -3.60
C PRO A 226 5.54 3.76 -3.83
N ASN A 227 5.93 5.02 -3.63
CA ASN A 227 5.23 6.15 -4.24
C ASN A 227 5.33 6.08 -5.78
N MET A 228 4.33 6.62 -6.46
CA MET A 228 4.51 7.01 -7.86
C MET A 228 5.48 8.22 -7.91
N VAL A 229 6.16 8.40 -9.03
CA VAL A 229 7.04 9.56 -9.23
C VAL A 229 6.19 10.72 -9.75
N THR A 230 5.95 11.71 -8.89
CA THR A 230 5.09 12.87 -9.17
C THR A 230 5.81 14.17 -8.85
N PRO A 231 5.36 15.33 -9.37
CA PRO A 231 5.73 16.61 -8.80
C PRO A 231 5.30 16.68 -7.32
N GLY A 232 5.91 17.60 -6.58
CA GLY A 232 5.53 17.88 -5.20
C GLY A 232 4.14 18.52 -5.09
N SER A 233 3.57 18.50 -3.89
CA SER A 233 2.23 19.01 -3.59
C SER A 233 2.02 20.47 -3.96
N ASP A 234 3.09 21.26 -3.91
CA ASP A 234 3.07 22.70 -4.15
C ASP A 234 3.50 23.04 -5.59
N SER A 235 3.77 22.01 -6.41
CA SER A 235 4.15 22.14 -7.81
C SER A 235 2.94 21.95 -8.74
N PRO A 236 2.99 22.48 -9.97
CA PRO A 236 1.98 22.19 -10.98
C PRO A 236 1.85 20.69 -11.23
N LYS A 237 0.60 20.21 -11.33
CA LYS A 237 0.32 18.84 -11.78
C LYS A 237 0.85 18.63 -13.21
N VAL A 238 1.17 17.38 -13.53
CA VAL A 238 1.62 16.98 -14.86
C VAL A 238 0.73 15.86 -15.39
N GLU A 239 0.76 15.67 -16.70
CA GLU A 239 -0.03 14.64 -17.37
C GLU A 239 0.31 13.22 -16.88
N PRO A 240 -0.67 12.31 -16.79
CA PRO A 240 -0.46 10.92 -16.36
C PRO A 240 0.63 10.18 -17.15
N LYS A 241 0.77 10.49 -18.45
CA LYS A 241 1.84 9.92 -19.28
C LYS A 241 3.23 10.32 -18.78
N VAL A 242 3.40 11.54 -18.26
CA VAL A 242 4.68 12.03 -17.73
C VAL A 242 5.00 11.31 -16.41
N ILE A 243 4.00 11.15 -15.53
CA ILE A 243 4.11 10.34 -14.29
C ILE A 243 4.50 8.91 -14.62
N ALA A 244 3.83 8.30 -15.61
CA ALA A 244 4.09 6.94 -16.02
C ALA A 244 5.53 6.72 -16.52
N HIS A 245 6.03 7.61 -17.38
CA HIS A 245 7.40 7.52 -17.88
C HIS A 245 8.43 7.63 -16.75
N HIS A 246 8.28 8.61 -15.84
CA HIS A 246 9.22 8.81 -14.74
C HIS A 246 9.19 7.65 -13.75
N THR A 247 7.98 7.19 -13.40
CA THR A 247 7.80 6.09 -12.45
C THR A 247 8.38 4.79 -13.01
N VAL A 248 7.97 4.38 -14.21
CA VAL A 248 8.46 3.12 -14.79
C VAL A 248 9.97 3.15 -15.03
N ARG A 249 10.54 4.29 -15.46
CA ARG A 249 11.98 4.45 -15.63
C ARG A 249 12.74 4.31 -14.31
N ALA A 250 12.27 4.94 -13.22
CA ALA A 250 12.91 4.85 -11.91
C ALA A 250 12.93 3.38 -11.41
N LEU A 251 11.83 2.65 -11.63
CA LEU A 251 11.74 1.23 -11.29
C LEU A 251 12.67 0.37 -12.15
N GLN A 252 12.71 0.59 -13.46
CA GLN A 252 13.62 -0.12 -14.39
C GLN A 252 15.10 0.03 -14.01
N ARG A 253 15.48 1.15 -13.41
CA ARG A 253 16.86 1.45 -13.00
C ARG A 253 17.26 0.81 -11.67
N THR A 254 16.30 0.35 -10.86
CA THR A 254 16.57 0.05 -9.45
C THR A 254 15.98 -1.27 -8.95
N VAL A 255 14.83 -1.69 -9.46
CA VAL A 255 14.15 -2.90 -9.02
C VAL A 255 14.71 -4.10 -9.77
N PRO A 256 15.13 -5.19 -9.10
CA PRO A 256 15.50 -6.43 -9.79
C PRO A 256 14.27 -7.18 -10.36
N PRO A 257 14.37 -7.80 -11.54
CA PRO A 257 13.28 -8.59 -12.15
C PRO A 257 12.74 -9.76 -11.32
N ALA A 258 13.46 -10.18 -10.27
CA ALA A 258 13.05 -11.27 -9.38
C ALA A 258 11.87 -10.89 -8.47
N VAL A 259 11.64 -9.60 -8.22
CA VAL A 259 10.42 -9.16 -7.55
C VAL A 259 9.22 -9.56 -8.42
N PRO A 260 8.08 -10.03 -7.89
CA PRO A 260 6.94 -10.41 -8.71
C PRO A 260 6.01 -9.23 -9.04
N ALA A 261 5.80 -8.32 -8.08
CA ALA A 261 4.85 -7.23 -8.26
C ALA A 261 5.21 -5.96 -7.48
N ILE A 262 4.82 -4.83 -8.05
CA ILE A 262 4.91 -3.48 -7.50
C ILE A 262 3.49 -2.99 -7.30
N VAL A 263 3.11 -2.74 -6.04
CA VAL A 263 1.75 -2.40 -5.62
C VAL A 263 1.74 -0.98 -5.09
N PHE A 264 1.53 0.01 -5.95
CA PHE A 264 1.72 1.43 -5.61
C PHE A 264 0.83 1.88 -4.45
N LEU A 265 1.38 2.73 -3.58
CA LEU A 265 0.57 3.56 -2.68
C LEU A 265 -0.04 4.71 -3.46
N SER A 266 -1.24 5.15 -3.06
CA SER A 266 -1.89 6.30 -3.70
C SER A 266 -1.33 7.65 -3.24
N GLY A 267 -0.73 7.69 -2.05
CA GLY A 267 -0.28 8.94 -1.44
C GLY A 267 -1.46 9.90 -1.28
N GLY A 268 -1.26 11.16 -1.64
CA GLY A 268 -2.28 12.21 -1.62
C GLY A 268 -3.14 12.34 -2.89
N GLN A 269 -2.99 11.44 -3.86
CA GLN A 269 -3.76 11.48 -5.10
C GLN A 269 -5.26 11.28 -4.84
N SER A 270 -6.11 11.88 -5.67
CA SER A 270 -7.54 11.56 -5.69
C SER A 270 -7.79 10.10 -6.13
N GLU A 271 -9.01 9.60 -5.95
CA GLU A 271 -9.36 8.24 -6.40
C GLU A 271 -9.20 8.10 -7.92
N GLU A 272 -9.59 9.14 -8.67
CA GLU A 272 -9.47 9.15 -10.13
C GLU A 272 -8.02 9.31 -10.60
N GLU A 273 -7.25 10.21 -9.98
CA GLU A 273 -5.85 10.43 -10.33
C GLU A 273 -5.00 9.17 -10.13
N ALA A 274 -5.18 8.48 -9.00
CA ALA A 274 -4.48 7.24 -8.72
C ALA A 274 -4.77 6.17 -9.78
N THR A 275 -6.03 6.09 -10.24
CA THR A 275 -6.48 5.15 -11.26
C THR A 275 -5.88 5.49 -12.63
N ILE A 276 -5.97 6.75 -13.07
CA ILE A 276 -5.48 7.17 -14.39
C ILE A 276 -3.95 7.07 -14.46
N ASN A 277 -3.23 7.40 -13.39
CA ASN A 277 -1.77 7.26 -13.34
C ASN A 277 -1.33 5.80 -13.40
N LEU A 278 -2.01 4.91 -12.67
CA LEU A 278 -1.78 3.47 -12.75
C LEU A 278 -2.05 2.93 -14.17
N ASN A 279 -3.15 3.36 -14.78
CA ASN A 279 -3.50 2.99 -16.15
C ASN A 279 -2.42 3.42 -17.15
N ALA A 280 -1.95 4.67 -17.05
CA ALA A 280 -0.90 5.19 -17.92
C ALA A 280 0.41 4.39 -17.81
N MET A 281 0.78 3.92 -16.62
CA MET A 281 1.94 3.02 -16.43
C MET A 281 1.77 1.68 -17.13
N ASN A 282 0.57 1.10 -17.06
CA ASN A 282 0.30 -0.20 -17.70
C ASN A 282 0.17 -0.08 -19.22
N MET A 283 -0.30 1.05 -19.75
CA MET A 283 -0.31 1.33 -21.20
C MET A 283 1.08 1.57 -21.81
N LEU A 284 2.08 1.96 -21.01
CA LEU A 284 3.41 2.33 -21.50
C LEU A 284 4.11 1.15 -22.20
N GLN A 285 4.49 1.31 -23.47
CA GLN A 285 5.16 0.27 -24.25
C GLN A 285 6.65 0.22 -23.93
N THR A 286 7.01 -0.49 -22.86
CA THR A 286 8.39 -0.69 -22.41
C THR A 286 8.52 -1.97 -21.59
N LYS A 287 9.77 -2.39 -21.27
CA LYS A 287 10.02 -3.59 -20.47
C LYS A 287 9.55 -3.38 -19.02
N LYS A 288 8.58 -4.18 -18.59
CA LYS A 288 8.06 -4.18 -17.21
C LYS A 288 8.07 -5.64 -16.74
N PRO A 289 9.18 -6.13 -16.16
CA PRO A 289 9.29 -7.53 -15.75
C PRO A 289 8.51 -7.85 -14.46
N TRP A 290 7.79 -6.87 -13.91
CA TRP A 290 6.93 -6.97 -12.72
C TRP A 290 5.48 -6.68 -13.10
N SER A 291 4.53 -7.22 -12.36
CA SER A 291 3.17 -6.67 -12.35
C SER A 291 3.17 -5.26 -11.74
N LEU A 292 2.50 -4.31 -12.38
CA LEU A 292 2.25 -2.97 -11.84
C LEU A 292 0.79 -2.86 -11.41
N SER A 293 0.56 -2.84 -10.10
CA SER A 293 -0.77 -2.87 -9.50
C SER A 293 -0.88 -1.84 -8.35
N PHE A 294 -1.94 -1.91 -7.56
CA PHE A 294 -2.27 -0.96 -6.50
C PHE A 294 -2.23 -1.60 -5.11
N SER A 295 -1.87 -0.82 -4.11
CA SER A 295 -2.15 -1.05 -2.69
C SER A 295 -2.74 0.23 -2.10
N PHE A 296 -4.04 0.41 -2.30
CA PHE A 296 -4.72 1.69 -2.07
C PHE A 296 -5.60 1.65 -0.83
N GLY A 297 -5.44 2.68 0.00
CA GLY A 297 -6.33 2.97 1.13
C GLY A 297 -7.33 4.05 0.74
N ARG A 298 -6.92 5.32 0.90
CA ARG A 298 -7.75 6.50 0.56
C ARG A 298 -8.33 6.44 -0.85
N ALA A 299 -7.52 6.11 -1.86
CA ALA A 299 -7.96 6.08 -3.27
C ALA A 299 -8.98 4.97 -3.62
N LEU A 300 -9.26 4.04 -2.70
CA LEU A 300 -10.31 3.05 -2.83
C LEU A 300 -11.51 3.30 -1.91
N GLN A 301 -11.36 4.15 -0.90
CA GLN A 301 -12.30 4.22 0.21
C GLN A 301 -12.91 5.61 0.42
N GLN A 302 -12.44 6.67 -0.26
CA GLN A 302 -12.90 8.02 0.00
C GLN A 302 -14.38 8.18 -0.35
N SER A 303 -14.77 7.84 -1.58
CA SER A 303 -16.18 7.92 -2.01
C SER A 303 -17.06 6.96 -1.23
N THR A 304 -16.53 5.78 -0.89
CA THR A 304 -17.20 4.79 -0.04
C THR A 304 -17.54 5.35 1.34
N LEU A 305 -16.58 6.01 2.00
CA LEU A 305 -16.80 6.64 3.31
C LEU A 305 -17.85 7.74 3.26
N LYS A 306 -17.76 8.63 2.26
CA LYS A 306 -18.73 9.72 2.08
C LYS A 306 -20.14 9.17 1.82
N ALA A 307 -20.25 8.18 0.95
CA ALA A 307 -21.53 7.53 0.65
C ALA A 307 -22.11 6.82 1.88
N TRP A 308 -21.29 6.18 2.71
CA TRP A 308 -21.74 5.51 3.92
C TRP A 308 -22.20 6.51 4.99
N GLY A 309 -21.37 7.48 5.34
CA GLY A 309 -21.67 8.50 6.37
C GLY A 309 -22.01 7.93 7.75
N GLY A 310 -21.58 6.71 8.06
CA GLY A 310 -21.91 6.01 9.31
C GLY A 310 -23.35 5.48 9.40
N LYS A 311 -24.11 5.50 8.30
CA LYS A 311 -25.54 5.19 8.31
C LYS A 311 -25.80 3.80 7.72
N LYS A 312 -26.56 2.97 8.44
CA LYS A 312 -26.85 1.58 8.05
C LYS A 312 -27.64 1.51 6.74
N GLU A 313 -28.57 2.44 6.53
CA GLU A 313 -29.37 2.58 5.32
C GLU A 313 -28.55 2.91 4.07
N ASN A 314 -27.31 3.39 4.24
CA ASN A 314 -26.42 3.76 3.14
C ASN A 314 -25.42 2.66 2.74
N VAL A 315 -25.41 1.51 3.41
CA VAL A 315 -24.44 0.43 3.16
C VAL A 315 -24.44 0.01 1.68
N GLY A 316 -25.60 -0.20 1.07
CA GLY A 316 -25.70 -0.59 -0.35
C GLY A 316 -25.07 0.45 -1.29
N LYS A 317 -25.38 1.74 -1.09
CA LYS A 317 -24.81 2.85 -1.88
C LYS A 317 -23.28 2.94 -1.73
N ALA A 318 -22.78 2.74 -0.52
CA ALA A 318 -21.35 2.74 -0.26
C ALA A 318 -20.63 1.54 -0.91
N GLN A 319 -21.23 0.35 -0.86
CA GLN A 319 -20.70 -0.83 -1.55
C GLN A 319 -20.68 -0.67 -3.07
N GLU A 320 -21.70 -0.03 -3.65
CA GLU A 320 -21.69 0.33 -5.08
C GLU A 320 -20.55 1.29 -5.43
N ALA A 321 -20.35 2.36 -4.64
CA ALA A 321 -19.23 3.29 -4.83
C ALA A 321 -17.88 2.58 -4.74
N PHE A 322 -17.74 1.67 -3.77
CA PHE A 322 -16.54 0.87 -3.59
C PHE A 322 -16.26 -0.04 -4.80
N LEU A 323 -17.30 -0.74 -5.29
CA LEU A 323 -17.20 -1.60 -6.47
C LEU A 323 -16.74 -0.84 -7.71
N VAL A 324 -17.25 0.37 -7.92
CA VAL A 324 -16.82 1.22 -9.04
C VAL A 324 -15.31 1.48 -8.98
N ARG A 325 -14.76 1.80 -7.81
CA ARG A 325 -13.32 2.05 -7.64
C ARG A 325 -12.48 0.79 -7.74
N CYS A 326 -12.93 -0.34 -7.21
CA CYS A 326 -12.23 -1.61 -7.37
C CYS A 326 -12.16 -2.05 -8.83
N LYS A 327 -13.26 -1.92 -9.57
CA LYS A 327 -13.30 -2.24 -11.00
C LYS A 327 -12.41 -1.29 -11.82
N ALA A 328 -12.48 0.01 -11.57
CA ALA A 328 -11.65 1.00 -12.27
C ALA A 328 -10.15 0.74 -12.08
N ASN A 329 -9.73 0.43 -10.84
CA ASN A 329 -8.34 0.10 -10.55
C ASN A 329 -7.92 -1.26 -11.13
N SER A 330 -8.83 -2.25 -11.15
CA SER A 330 -8.60 -3.52 -11.85
C SER A 330 -8.31 -3.31 -13.33
N GLU A 331 -9.13 -2.53 -14.03
CA GLU A 331 -8.92 -2.16 -15.44
C GLU A 331 -7.62 -1.36 -15.64
N ALA A 332 -7.27 -0.50 -14.68
CA ALA A 332 -6.02 0.26 -14.70
C ALA A 332 -4.77 -0.65 -14.60
N THR A 333 -4.85 -1.78 -13.89
CA THR A 333 -3.75 -2.78 -13.89
C THR A 333 -3.53 -3.42 -15.27
N LEU A 334 -4.57 -3.43 -16.12
CA LEU A 334 -4.54 -4.00 -17.46
C LEU A 334 -4.26 -2.94 -18.53
N GLY A 335 -4.18 -1.66 -18.17
CA GLY A 335 -4.04 -0.56 -19.12
C GLY A 335 -5.30 -0.34 -19.96
N THR A 336 -6.47 -0.76 -19.48
CA THR A 336 -7.74 -0.71 -20.22
C THR A 336 -8.76 0.24 -19.62
N TYR A 337 -8.42 0.95 -18.54
CA TYR A 337 -9.33 1.92 -17.92
C TYR A 337 -9.55 3.12 -18.85
N LYS A 338 -10.81 3.51 -19.05
CA LYS A 338 -11.21 4.53 -20.03
C LYS A 338 -11.54 5.90 -19.45
N GLY A 339 -11.47 6.07 -18.12
CA GLY A 339 -11.87 7.31 -17.46
C GLY A 339 -13.40 7.52 -17.42
N ASP A 340 -14.17 6.46 -17.60
CA ASP A 340 -15.63 6.48 -17.71
C ASP A 340 -16.35 5.97 -16.45
N ALA A 341 -15.59 5.63 -15.40
CA ALA A 341 -16.20 5.17 -14.17
C ALA A 341 -16.90 6.34 -13.45
N LYS A 342 -18.13 6.08 -13.00
CA LYS A 342 -18.96 7.05 -12.29
C LYS A 342 -18.20 7.64 -11.11
N LEU A 343 -18.00 8.96 -11.13
CA LEU A 343 -17.37 9.69 -10.04
C LEU A 343 -18.37 9.84 -8.89
N GLY A 344 -18.11 9.12 -7.79
CA GLY A 344 -18.81 9.35 -6.53
C GLY A 344 -18.39 10.68 -5.90
N GLU A 345 -19.13 11.11 -4.88
CA GLU A 345 -18.75 12.29 -4.10
C GLU A 345 -17.33 12.12 -3.54
N GLY A 346 -16.46 13.11 -3.76
CA GLY A 346 -15.06 13.08 -3.33
C GLY A 346 -14.08 12.28 -4.20
N ALA A 347 -14.52 11.62 -5.29
CA ALA A 347 -13.63 10.81 -6.13
C ALA A 347 -12.52 11.63 -6.83
N ALA A 348 -12.79 12.91 -7.12
CA ALA A 348 -11.84 13.83 -7.75
C ALA A 348 -11.11 14.75 -6.74
N GLU A 349 -11.45 14.69 -5.45
CA GLU A 349 -10.84 15.55 -4.43
C GLU A 349 -9.42 15.09 -4.13
N SER A 350 -8.50 16.06 -3.98
CA SER A 350 -7.15 15.78 -3.49
C SER A 350 -7.24 15.15 -2.10
N LEU A 351 -6.52 14.06 -1.89
CA LEU A 351 -6.46 13.35 -0.62
C LEU A 351 -5.19 13.70 0.16
N HIS A 352 -4.40 14.66 -0.33
CA HIS A 352 -3.17 15.11 0.28
C HIS A 352 -3.42 15.70 1.67
N VAL A 353 -2.59 15.29 2.62
CA VAL A 353 -2.52 15.85 3.96
C VAL A 353 -1.04 16.07 4.24
N LYS A 354 -0.67 17.31 4.53
CA LYS A 354 0.73 17.67 4.78
C LYS A 354 1.29 16.86 5.94
N ASP A 355 2.50 16.34 5.79
CA ASP A 355 3.20 15.54 6.81
C ASP A 355 2.35 14.37 7.35
N TYR A 356 1.69 13.62 6.45
CA TYR A 356 0.76 12.55 6.84
C TYR A 356 1.43 11.43 7.66
N LYS A 357 1.01 11.29 8.92
CA LYS A 357 1.41 10.25 9.87
C LYS A 357 0.24 9.28 10.14
N TYR A 358 0.53 7.97 10.07
CA TYR A 358 -0.41 6.86 10.33
C TYR A 358 -0.68 6.62 11.82
#